data_AF-A0A1J4WTP0-F1
#
_entry.id   AF-A0A1J4WTP0-F1
#
_cell.length_a   1.000
_cell.length_b   1.000
_cell.length_c   1.000
_cell.angle_alpha   90.00
_cell.angle_beta   90.00
_cell.angle_gamma   90.00
#
_symmetry.space_group_name_H-M   'P 1'
#
loop_
_entity.id
_entity.type
_entity.pdbx_description
1 polymer ?
#
loop_
_entity_poly.entity_id
_entity_poly.type
_entity_poly.pdbx_seq_one_letter_code
_entity_poly.pdbx_strand_id
1 'polypeptide(L)'
;MIALKALGLTPRNIITWHKNNAMPSMTKRSFTHSCEYMLYFTKGKKWIFNYSELKKINPDKTKDGSEKQMRDLWIMPVCQGKERIKDKTGRAFHPTQKPEALLERIILASSNKGDIVLDPFLGSGTTAFIAQKLSRKWIGIETDDKYTSRLQKRE
;
A
#
# COMPACT_ATOMS: atom_id res chain seq x y z
N MET A 1 -12.24 -7.70 -11.12
CA MET A 1 -13.18 -6.59 -11.38
C MET A 1 -14.66 -6.99 -11.33
N ILE A 2 -15.04 -8.16 -11.87
CA ILE A 2 -16.46 -8.60 -11.94
C ILE A 2 -17.10 -8.70 -10.54
N ALA A 3 -16.45 -9.38 -9.59
CA ALA A 3 -16.98 -9.53 -8.22
C ALA A 3 -17.24 -8.18 -7.51
N LEU A 4 -16.30 -7.24 -7.58
CA LEU A 4 -16.45 -5.92 -6.96
C LEU A 4 -17.58 -5.10 -7.59
N LYS A 5 -17.76 -5.18 -8.92
CA LYS A 5 -18.89 -4.55 -9.60
C LYS A 5 -20.23 -5.15 -9.19
N ALA A 6 -20.30 -6.48 -9.01
CA ALA A 6 -21.50 -7.16 -8.52
C ALA A 6 -21.86 -6.73 -7.09
N LEU A 7 -20.87 -6.32 -6.28
CA LEU A 7 -21.07 -5.72 -4.95
C LEU A 7 -21.45 -4.22 -5.00
N GLY A 8 -21.71 -3.66 -6.18
CA GLY A 8 -22.10 -2.27 -6.36
C GLY A 8 -20.95 -1.26 -6.21
N LEU A 9 -19.69 -1.71 -6.34
CA LEU A 9 -18.52 -0.83 -6.29
C LEU A 9 -18.16 -0.31 -7.68
N THR A 10 -17.83 0.97 -7.77
CA THR A 10 -17.44 1.63 -9.02
C THR A 10 -15.91 1.66 -9.14
N PRO A 11 -15.32 1.11 -10.22
CA PRO A 11 -13.88 1.21 -10.46
C PRO A 11 -13.49 2.66 -10.78
N ARG A 12 -12.34 3.10 -10.26
CA ARG A 12 -11.77 4.43 -10.54
C ARG A 12 -10.48 4.32 -11.32
N ASN A 13 -9.52 3.55 -10.82
CA ASN A 13 -8.22 3.37 -11.45
C ASN A 13 -7.69 1.95 -11.22
N ILE A 14 -6.84 1.49 -12.13
CA ILE A 14 -5.90 0.40 -11.89
C ILE A 14 -4.54 1.05 -11.74
N ILE A 15 -3.99 1.00 -10.54
CA ILE A 15 -2.68 1.59 -10.23
C ILE A 15 -1.63 0.50 -10.42
N THR A 16 -0.59 0.80 -11.18
CA THR A 16 0.55 -0.09 -11.40
C THR A 16 1.67 0.28 -10.44
N TRP A 17 1.97 -0.59 -9.49
CA TRP A 17 3.18 -0.49 -8.69
C TRP A 17 4.32 -1.18 -9.43
N HIS A 18 5.25 -0.40 -9.95
CA HIS A 18 6.48 -0.87 -10.58
C HIS A 18 7.62 -0.90 -9.55
N LYS A 19 8.10 -2.12 -9.27
CA LYS A 19 9.20 -2.43 -8.35
C LYS A 19 10.53 -2.13 -9.05
N ASN A 20 11.17 -1.01 -8.71
CA ASN A 20 12.45 -0.61 -9.31
C ASN A 20 13.63 -1.51 -8.89
N ASN A 21 13.46 -2.35 -7.86
CA ASN A 21 14.40 -3.36 -7.40
C ASN A 21 13.76 -4.77 -7.37
N ALA A 22 12.93 -5.08 -8.37
CA ALA A 22 12.30 -6.39 -8.50
C ALA A 22 13.33 -7.52 -8.55
N MET A 23 13.03 -8.65 -7.90
CA MET A 23 13.86 -9.85 -7.99
C MET A 23 13.84 -10.39 -9.42
N PRO A 24 15.01 -10.70 -10.02
CA PRO A 24 15.08 -11.21 -11.38
C PRO A 24 14.45 -12.60 -11.51
N SER A 25 13.92 -12.92 -12.69
CA SER A 25 13.41 -14.26 -12.99
C SER A 25 14.55 -15.29 -13.03
N MET A 26 14.57 -16.20 -12.05
CA MET A 26 15.62 -17.22 -11.93
C MET A 26 15.59 -18.26 -13.06
N THR A 27 14.41 -18.53 -13.63
CA THR A 27 14.24 -19.56 -14.66
C THR A 27 14.69 -19.10 -16.05
N LYS A 28 14.87 -17.79 -16.26
CA LYS A 28 15.19 -17.17 -17.56
C LYS A 28 14.19 -17.51 -18.69
N ARG A 29 12.98 -17.96 -18.34
CA ARG A 29 11.93 -18.37 -19.28
C ARG A 29 10.78 -17.37 -19.39
N SER A 30 10.82 -16.30 -18.60
CA SER A 30 9.78 -15.28 -18.55
C SER A 30 10.37 -13.91 -18.28
N PHE A 31 9.63 -12.86 -18.62
CA PHE A 31 9.93 -11.52 -18.16
C PHE A 31 9.90 -11.45 -16.62
N THR A 32 10.73 -10.59 -16.05
CA THR A 32 10.75 -10.34 -14.61
C THR A 32 9.41 -9.76 -14.16
N HIS A 33 8.81 -10.33 -13.12
CA HIS A 33 7.60 -9.82 -12.51
C HIS A 33 7.88 -8.56 -11.68
N SER A 34 8.07 -7.44 -12.36
CA SER A 34 8.39 -6.14 -11.76
C SER A 34 7.15 -5.32 -11.39
N CYS A 35 5.96 -5.69 -11.85
CA CYS A 35 4.73 -4.95 -11.56
C CYS A 35 3.74 -5.72 -10.68
N GLU A 36 3.06 -4.99 -9.80
CA GLU A 36 1.84 -5.42 -9.11
C GLU A 36 0.73 -4.41 -9.40
N TYR A 37 -0.53 -4.87 -9.42
CA TYR A 37 -1.68 -4.02 -9.73
C TYR A 37 -2.55 -3.82 -8.50
N MET A 38 -2.93 -2.57 -8.25
CA MET A 38 -3.88 -2.21 -7.21
C MET A 38 -5.15 -1.71 -7.84
N LEU A 39 -6.26 -2.23 -7.35
CA LEU A 39 -7.58 -1.94 -7.85
C LEU A 39 -8.24 -0.89 -6.96
N TYR A 40 -8.40 0.34 -7.46
CA TYR A 40 -9.07 1.41 -6.72
C TYR A 40 -10.56 1.47 -7.06
N PHE A 41 -11.39 1.21 -6.05
CA PHE A 41 -12.85 1.17 -6.13
C PHE A 41 -13.48 2.09 -5.09
N THR A 42 -14.68 2.58 -5.37
CA THR A 42 -15.43 3.47 -4.46
C THR A 42 -16.89 3.04 -4.39
N LYS A 43 -17.55 3.36 -3.27
CA LYS A 43 -18.99 3.15 -3.08
C LYS A 43 -19.71 4.50 -3.10
N GLY A 44 -20.77 4.61 -3.89
CA GLY A 44 -21.57 5.84 -3.99
C GLY A 44 -20.88 7.00 -4.70
N LYS A 45 -21.46 8.20 -4.55
CA LYS A 45 -21.04 9.42 -5.24
C LYS A 45 -20.12 10.34 -4.40
N LYS A 46 -20.10 10.17 -3.08
CA LYS A 46 -19.33 10.99 -2.14
C LYS A 46 -18.21 10.15 -1.53
N TRP A 47 -17.11 10.00 -2.25
CA TRP A 47 -15.90 9.35 -1.72
C TRP A 47 -14.81 10.39 -1.48
N ILE A 48 -13.87 10.06 -0.59
CA ILE A 48 -12.72 10.91 -0.30
C ILE A 48 -11.65 10.67 -1.36
N PHE A 49 -11.15 11.74 -1.95
CA PHE A 49 -9.94 11.72 -2.75
C PHE A 49 -9.11 12.98 -2.50
N ASN A 50 -8.06 12.85 -1.71
CA ASN A 50 -7.23 13.99 -1.27
C ASN A 50 -6.21 14.39 -2.34
N TYR A 51 -6.71 14.99 -3.42
CA TYR A 51 -5.92 15.39 -4.59
C TYR A 51 -4.72 16.27 -4.22
N SER A 52 -4.92 17.30 -3.40
CA SER A 52 -3.87 18.23 -2.99
C SER A 52 -2.79 17.56 -2.14
N GLU A 53 -3.16 16.60 -1.28
CA GLU A 53 -2.18 15.86 -0.47
C GLU A 53 -1.30 14.96 -1.35
N LEU A 54 -1.91 14.32 -2.35
CA LEU A 54 -1.15 13.51 -3.32
C LEU A 54 -0.18 14.32 -4.17
N LYS A 55 -0.53 15.57 -4.50
CA LYS A 55 0.36 16.50 -5.21
C LYS A 55 1.60 16.86 -4.38
N LYS A 56 1.41 17.11 -3.07
CA LYS A 56 2.51 17.44 -2.14
C LYS A 56 3.53 16.32 -2.05
N ILE A 57 3.07 15.07 -1.85
CA ILE A 57 3.94 13.90 -1.70
C ILE A 57 4.42 13.29 -3.03
N ASN A 58 4.02 13.86 -4.17
CA ASN A 58 4.49 13.40 -5.46
C ASN A 58 5.97 13.77 -5.64
N PRO A 59 6.87 12.78 -5.87
CA PRO A 59 8.28 13.06 -6.16
C PRO A 59 8.45 13.78 -7.50
N ASP A 60 7.54 13.55 -8.45
CA ASP A 60 7.58 14.23 -9.74
C ASP A 60 7.06 15.66 -9.61
N LYS A 61 7.83 16.61 -10.12
CA LYS A 61 7.42 18.01 -10.27
C LYS A 61 7.24 18.37 -11.74
N THR A 62 6.55 19.47 -12.00
CA THR A 62 6.47 20.10 -13.33
C THR A 62 7.82 20.76 -13.68
N LYS A 63 7.96 21.22 -14.93
CA LYS A 63 9.19 21.89 -15.39
C LYS A 63 9.51 23.17 -14.61
N ASP A 64 8.48 23.85 -14.10
CA ASP A 64 8.60 25.06 -13.28
C ASP A 64 8.75 24.75 -11.77
N GLY A 65 8.88 23.48 -11.38
CA GLY A 65 9.05 23.05 -9.99
C GLY A 65 7.77 22.96 -9.18
N SER A 66 6.61 23.34 -9.75
CA SER A 66 5.33 23.22 -9.06
C SER A 66 4.89 21.76 -8.85
N GLU A 67 3.99 21.57 -7.87
CA GLU A 67 3.50 20.23 -7.55
C GLU A 67 2.69 19.64 -8.71
N LYS A 68 2.95 18.37 -9.02
CA LYS A 68 2.32 17.66 -10.13
C LYS A 68 1.29 16.65 -9.63
N GLN A 69 0.23 16.46 -10.41
CA GLN A 69 -0.75 15.39 -10.16
C GLN A 69 -0.07 14.01 -10.10
N MET A 70 -0.41 13.24 -9.07
CA MET A 70 0.00 11.84 -8.94
C MET A 70 -0.61 10.99 -10.06
N ARG A 71 0.22 10.24 -10.78
CA ARG A 71 -0.20 9.31 -11.83
C ARG A 71 -0.53 7.94 -11.24
N ASP A 72 -1.06 7.05 -12.06
CA ASP A 72 -1.37 5.66 -11.73
C ASP A 72 -0.19 4.68 -11.95
N LEU A 73 0.98 5.16 -12.38
CA LEU A 73 2.22 4.40 -12.37
C LEU A 73 3.09 4.83 -11.19
N TRP A 74 3.27 3.95 -10.22
CA TRP A 74 4.04 4.20 -9.00
C TRP A 74 5.34 3.41 -9.03
N ILE A 75 6.46 4.11 -9.19
CA ILE A 75 7.79 3.49 -9.19
C ILE A 75 8.35 3.55 -7.76
N MET A 76 8.42 2.41 -7.09
CA MET A 76 8.79 2.32 -5.67
C MET A 76 9.47 0.98 -5.38
N PRO A 77 10.46 0.92 -4.47
CA PRO A 77 11.12 -0.34 -4.13
C PRO A 77 10.22 -1.28 -3.33
N VAL A 78 10.58 -2.57 -3.33
CA VAL A 78 10.02 -3.54 -2.38
C VAL A 78 10.52 -3.28 -0.95
N CYS A 79 9.79 -3.78 0.04
CA CYS A 79 10.16 -3.66 1.46
C CYS A 79 11.48 -4.37 1.77
N GLN A 80 12.51 -3.58 2.14
CA GLN A 80 13.88 -4.02 2.40
C GLN A 80 14.49 -3.22 3.57
N GLY A 81 15.72 -3.57 3.95
CA GLY A 81 16.49 -2.83 4.95
C GLY A 81 15.85 -2.86 6.34
N LYS A 82 15.86 -1.71 7.03
CA LYS A 82 15.36 -1.56 8.40
C LYS A 82 13.83 -1.70 8.49
N GLU A 83 13.11 -1.36 7.42
CA GLU A 83 11.65 -1.50 7.36
C GLU A 83 11.22 -2.97 7.37
N ARG A 84 12.04 -3.86 6.79
CA ARG A 84 11.72 -5.28 6.68
C ARG A 84 11.81 -5.94 8.05
N ILE A 85 10.68 -6.39 8.57
CA ILE A 85 10.62 -7.06 9.87
C ILE A 85 11.31 -8.42 9.76
N LYS A 86 12.21 -8.68 10.71
CA LYS A 86 12.93 -9.93 10.82
C LYS A 86 12.47 -10.72 12.05
N ASP A 87 12.49 -12.03 11.94
CA ASP A 87 12.31 -12.94 13.07
C ASP A 87 13.60 -13.07 13.91
N LYS A 88 13.56 -13.88 14.96
CA LYS A 88 14.70 -14.13 15.86
C LYS A 88 15.92 -14.75 15.14
N THR A 89 15.73 -15.33 13.95
CA THR A 89 16.80 -15.92 13.13
C THR A 89 17.38 -14.93 12.12
N GLY A 90 16.87 -13.70 12.09
CA GLY A 90 17.27 -12.67 11.12
C GLY A 90 16.61 -12.84 9.74
N ARG A 91 15.71 -13.81 9.56
CA ARG A 91 14.96 -14.02 8.32
C ARG A 91 13.73 -13.13 8.28
N ALA A 92 13.18 -12.92 7.08
CA ALA A 92 11.96 -12.14 6.92
C ALA A 92 10.81 -12.75 7.73
N PHE A 93 10.22 -11.96 8.62
CA PHE A 93 9.12 -12.39 9.47
C PHE A 93 7.87 -12.73 8.64
N HIS A 94 7.53 -11.85 7.69
CA HIS A 94 6.44 -12.04 6.73
C HIS A 94 7.00 -12.09 5.30
N PRO A 95 6.56 -13.06 4.47
CA PRO A 95 7.10 -13.23 3.11
C PRO A 95 6.73 -12.06 2.19
N THR A 96 5.53 -11.51 2.35
CA THR A 96 4.94 -10.53 1.41
C THR A 96 4.66 -9.16 2.05
N GLN A 97 5.46 -8.77 3.07
CA GLN A 97 5.37 -7.44 3.70
C GLN A 97 5.40 -6.33 2.64
N LYS A 98 4.37 -5.49 2.65
CA LYS A 98 4.25 -4.35 1.73
C LYS A 98 5.03 -3.14 2.26
N PRO A 99 5.62 -2.33 1.36
CA PRO A 99 6.39 -1.16 1.75
C PRO A 99 5.51 -0.08 2.37
N GLU A 100 5.98 0.55 3.45
CA GLU A 100 5.25 1.59 4.20
C GLU A 100 4.78 2.74 3.32
N ALA A 101 5.65 3.23 2.43
CA ALA A 101 5.34 4.35 1.53
C ALA A 101 4.19 4.04 0.56
N LEU A 102 3.97 2.77 0.21
CA LEU A 102 2.85 2.35 -0.64
C LEU A 102 1.53 2.51 0.11
N LEU A 103 1.47 2.04 1.37
CA LEU A 103 0.29 2.17 2.23
C LEU A 103 0.03 3.63 2.60
N GLU A 104 1.08 4.41 2.85
CA GLU A 104 0.97 5.84 3.15
C GLU A 104 0.27 6.59 2.02
N ARG A 105 0.66 6.32 0.77
CA ARG A 105 0.02 6.93 -0.40
C ARG A 105 -1.44 6.53 -0.53
N ILE A 106 -1.78 5.25 -0.31
CA ILE A 106 -3.16 4.76 -0.38
C ILE A 106 -4.04 5.40 0.69
N ILE A 107 -3.58 5.41 1.94
CA ILE A 107 -4.34 5.92 3.08
C ILE A 107 -4.51 7.44 2.97
N LEU A 108 -3.46 8.17 2.60
CA LEU A 108 -3.56 9.62 2.36
C LEU A 108 -4.52 9.94 1.23
N ALA A 109 -4.50 9.17 0.13
CA ALA A 109 -5.39 9.39 -1.01
C ALA A 109 -6.87 9.28 -0.62
N SER A 110 -7.22 8.33 0.26
CA SER A 110 -8.58 7.81 0.38
C SER A 110 -9.23 7.97 1.76
N SER A 111 -8.57 8.63 2.71
CA SER A 111 -9.08 8.84 4.07
C SER A 111 -8.63 10.18 4.65
N ASN A 112 -9.40 10.70 5.60
CA ASN A 112 -9.06 11.86 6.43
C ASN A 112 -8.57 11.43 7.82
N LYS A 113 -7.98 12.36 8.56
CA LYS A 113 -7.61 12.11 9.97
C LYS A 113 -8.86 11.71 10.77
N GLY A 114 -8.73 10.72 11.64
CA GLY A 114 -9.81 10.17 12.43
C GLY A 114 -10.68 9.11 11.74
N ASP A 115 -10.59 8.95 10.42
CA ASP A 115 -11.26 7.87 9.69
C ASP A 115 -10.73 6.49 10.11
N ILE A 116 -11.51 5.45 9.84
CA ILE A 116 -11.15 4.06 10.11
C ILE A 116 -10.65 3.41 8.81
N VAL A 117 -9.46 2.80 8.86
CA VAL A 117 -8.90 1.95 7.80
C VAL A 117 -9.08 0.48 8.18
N LEU A 118 -9.79 -0.29 7.35
CA LEU A 118 -9.96 -1.73 7.52
C LEU A 118 -8.96 -2.50 6.65
N ASP A 119 -8.21 -3.41 7.25
CA ASP A 119 -7.39 -4.40 6.55
C ASP A 119 -7.80 -5.84 6.93
N PRO A 120 -8.53 -6.57 6.07
CA PRO A 120 -8.95 -7.93 6.36
C PRO A 120 -7.83 -8.97 6.22
N PHE A 121 -6.63 -8.57 5.77
CA PHE A 121 -5.47 -9.45 5.57
C PHE A 121 -4.20 -8.77 6.13
N LEU A 122 -4.25 -8.45 7.42
CA LEU A 122 -3.32 -7.50 8.04
C LEU A 122 -1.84 -7.96 7.96
N GLY A 123 -1.55 -9.26 7.99
CA GLY A 123 -0.22 -9.81 7.82
C GLY A 123 0.81 -9.19 8.76
N SER A 124 1.83 -8.55 8.19
CA SER A 124 2.89 -7.87 8.95
C SER A 124 2.45 -6.59 9.69
N GLY A 125 1.19 -6.18 9.58
CA GLY A 125 0.67 -5.00 10.28
C GLY A 125 1.03 -3.65 9.65
N THR A 126 1.44 -3.63 8.37
CA THR A 126 1.88 -2.36 7.74
C THR A 126 0.75 -1.35 7.64
N THR A 127 -0.47 -1.79 7.32
CA THR A 127 -1.65 -0.90 7.24
C THR A 127 -1.98 -0.27 8.60
N ALA A 128 -1.96 -1.07 9.67
CA ALA A 128 -2.17 -0.60 11.04
C ALA A 128 -1.14 0.47 11.45
N PHE A 129 0.15 0.16 11.25
CA PHE A 129 1.25 1.07 11.59
C PHE A 129 1.12 2.42 10.86
N ILE A 130 0.85 2.40 9.56
CA ILE A 130 0.74 3.62 8.76
C ILE A 130 -0.56 4.38 9.05
N ALA A 131 -1.68 3.69 9.27
CA ALA A 131 -2.91 4.32 9.72
C ALA A 131 -2.68 5.10 11.02
N GLN A 132 -2.04 4.47 12.01
CA GLN A 132 -1.72 5.11 13.29
C GLN A 132 -0.78 6.32 13.11
N LYS A 133 0.32 6.16 12.36
CA LYS A 133 1.27 7.25 12.04
C LYS A 133 0.58 8.44 11.39
N LEU A 134 -0.42 8.19 10.54
CA LEU A 134 -1.20 9.22 9.87
C LEU A 134 -2.41 9.71 10.69
N SER A 135 -2.55 9.33 11.96
CA SER A 135 -3.70 9.70 12.81
C SER A 135 -5.05 9.22 12.27
N ARG A 136 -5.09 8.01 11.70
CA ARG A 136 -6.31 7.25 11.38
C ARG A 136 -6.48 6.14 12.41
N LYS A 137 -7.74 5.80 12.69
CA LYS A 137 -8.07 4.57 13.39
C LYS A 137 -7.91 3.40 12.43
N TRP A 138 -7.75 2.19 12.95
CA TRP A 138 -7.66 1.01 12.10
C TRP A 138 -8.33 -0.20 12.74
N ILE A 139 -8.78 -1.12 11.89
CA ILE A 139 -9.24 -2.45 12.25
C ILE A 139 -8.48 -3.41 11.34
N GLY A 140 -7.83 -4.40 11.93
CA GLY A 140 -7.09 -5.39 11.17
C GLY A 140 -7.46 -6.80 11.58
N ILE A 141 -7.57 -7.69 10.59
CA ILE A 141 -7.91 -9.09 10.76
C ILE A 141 -6.74 -9.92 10.21
N GLU A 142 -6.29 -10.90 10.98
CA GLU A 142 -5.25 -11.84 10.60
C GLU A 142 -5.56 -13.20 11.23
N THR A 143 -5.45 -14.27 10.45
CA THR A 143 -5.80 -15.63 10.87
C THR A 143 -4.60 -16.42 11.33
N ASP A 144 -3.39 -16.06 10.89
CA ASP A 144 -2.15 -16.73 11.30
C ASP A 144 -1.63 -16.14 12.62
N ASP A 145 -1.72 -16.95 13.67
CA ASP A 145 -1.25 -16.61 15.02
C ASP A 145 0.22 -16.17 15.07
N LYS A 146 1.04 -16.66 14.13
CA LYS A 146 2.43 -16.22 13.99
C LYS A 146 2.50 -14.70 13.82
N TYR A 147 1.65 -14.14 12.97
CA TYR A 147 1.67 -12.72 12.62
C TYR A 147 0.97 -11.85 13.66
N THR A 148 -0.12 -12.34 14.26
CA THR A 148 -0.85 -11.60 15.30
C THR A 148 0.02 -11.27 16.52
N SER A 149 0.89 -12.20 16.92
CA SER A 149 1.77 -12.08 18.10
C SER A 149 2.71 -10.86 18.09
N ARG A 150 3.00 -10.29 16.91
CA ARG A 150 3.92 -9.16 16.74
C ARG A 150 3.24 -7.82 16.46
N LEU A 151 1.94 -7.82 16.15
CA LEU A 151 1.17 -6.59 15.90
C LEU A 151 1.17 -5.64 17.11
N GLN A 152 1.23 -6.18 18.33
CA GLN A 152 1.27 -5.41 19.57
C GLN A 152 2.59 -4.67 19.82
N LYS A 153 3.66 -4.96 19.07
CA LYS A 153 5.03 -4.46 19.34
C LYS A 153 5.57 -3.51 18.27
N ARG A 154 4.76 -3.16 17.27
CA ARG A 154 5.17 -2.28 16.17
C ARG A 154 4.84 -0.83 16.56
N GLU A 155 5.67 -0.28 17.44
CA GLU A 155 5.65 1.14 17.87
C GLU A 155 6.64 1.98 17.06
#